data_AF-A0A832VD72-F1
#
_entry.id   AF-A0A832VD72-F1
#
_cell.length_a   1.000
_cell.length_b   1.000
_cell.length_c   1.000
_cell.angle_alpha   90.00
_cell.angle_beta   90.00
_cell.angle_gamma   90.00
#
_symmetry.space_group_name_H-M   'P 1'
#
loop_
_entity.id
_entity.type
_entity.pdbx_description
1 polymer ?
#
loop_
_entity_poly.entity_id
_entity_poly.type
_entity_poly.pdbx_seq_one_letter_code
_entity_poly.pdbx_strand_id
1 'polypeptide(L)'
;MLVVLIAGSASAAGDDNESTIAASAKIGAGIAVGLAGVGTGLSQGNIGAAAVGMLAEDASRFGHAIIFTALPESIMILGFLPLFL
;
A
#
# COMPACT_ATOMS: atom_id res chain seq x y z
N MET A 1 13.61 25.69 35.94
CA MET A 1 12.93 24.49 36.48
C MET A 1 11.60 24.17 35.78
N LEU A 2 10.88 25.13 35.19
CA LEU A 2 9.65 24.86 34.41
C LEU A 2 9.93 24.29 32.99
N VAL A 3 11.01 24.74 32.34
CA VAL A 3 11.39 24.31 30.97
C VAL A 3 11.84 22.84 30.90
N VAL A 4 12.44 22.30 31.98
CA VAL A 4 12.87 20.89 32.05
C VAL A 4 11.67 19.93 32.18
N LEU A 5 10.58 20.39 32.82
CA LEU A 5 9.35 19.60 33.00
C LEU A 5 8.57 19.42 31.69
N ILE A 6 8.59 20.43 30.81
CA ILE A 6 7.95 20.36 29.49
C ILE A 6 8.77 19.49 28.52
N ALA A 7 10.11 19.50 28.63
CA ALA A 7 10.98 18.59 27.88
C ALA A 7 10.81 17.11 28.30
N GLY A 8 10.50 16.85 29.57
CA GLY A 8 10.19 15.51 30.08
C GLY A 8 8.87 14.92 29.56
N SER A 9 7.88 15.75 29.22
CA SER A 9 6.62 15.28 28.63
C SER A 9 6.68 15.04 27.12
N ALA A 10 7.74 15.51 26.44
CA ALA A 10 7.96 15.31 25.01
C ALA A 10 8.78 14.06 24.68
N SER A 11 9.43 13.46 25.69
CA SER A 11 9.98 12.12 25.57
C SER A 11 8.89 11.13 25.97
N ALA A 12 8.17 10.62 24.97
CA ALA A 12 7.62 9.28 25.08
C ALA A 12 8.81 8.31 25.14
N ALA A 13 9.48 8.27 26.30
CA ALA A 13 10.36 7.19 26.67
C ALA A 13 9.46 5.99 26.95
N GLY A 14 8.99 5.36 25.88
CA GLY A 14 8.63 3.96 25.97
C GLY A 14 9.94 3.22 26.17
N ASP A 15 10.06 2.46 27.26
CA ASP A 15 11.00 1.35 27.24
C ASP A 15 10.62 0.51 26.01
N ASP A 16 11.42 0.61 24.94
CA ASP A 16 11.23 -0.14 23.70
C ASP A 16 11.43 -1.62 24.01
N ASN A 17 10.37 -2.24 24.52
CA ASN A 17 10.31 -3.66 24.73
C ASN A 17 9.97 -4.36 23.40
N GLU A 18 10.26 -5.65 23.33
CA GLU A 18 10.08 -6.47 22.13
C GLU A 18 8.64 -6.40 21.57
N SER A 19 7.65 -6.19 22.45
CA SER A 19 6.25 -6.06 22.05
C SER A 19 5.94 -4.74 21.33
N THR A 20 6.57 -3.62 21.71
CA THR A 20 6.40 -2.31 21.06
C THR A 20 7.04 -2.29 19.67
N ILE A 21 8.21 -2.92 19.51
CA ILE A 21 8.87 -3.10 18.20
C ILE A 21 7.98 -3.95 17.28
N ALA A 22 7.46 -5.07 17.76
CA ALA A 22 6.57 -5.94 16.98
C ALA A 22 5.24 -5.25 16.62
N ALA A 23 4.69 -4.43 17.52
CA ALA A 23 3.46 -3.68 17.26
C ALA A 23 3.66 -2.62 16.18
N SER A 24 4.75 -1.84 16.23
CA SER A 24 5.04 -0.80 15.25
C SER A 24 5.31 -1.37 13.86
N ALA A 25 6.00 -2.52 13.76
CA ALA A 25 6.21 -3.24 12.50
C ALA A 25 4.89 -3.68 11.85
N LYS A 26 3.94 -4.21 12.63
CA LYS A 26 2.62 -4.63 12.13
C LYS A 26 1.77 -3.46 11.64
N ILE A 27 1.82 -2.33 12.34
CA ILE A 27 1.16 -1.09 11.88
C ILE A 27 1.78 -0.61 10.57
N GLY A 28 3.12 -0.63 10.46
CA GLY A 28 3.83 -0.30 9.23
C GLY A 28 3.41 -1.18 8.05
N ALA A 29 3.31 -2.49 8.26
CA ALA A 29 2.85 -3.43 7.23
C ALA A 29 1.38 -3.16 6.82
N GLY A 30 0.51 -2.84 7.77
CA GLY A 30 -0.88 -2.46 7.52
C GLY A 30 -1.02 -1.17 6.69
N ILE A 31 -0.20 -0.17 6.96
CA ILE A 31 -0.17 1.08 6.20
C ILE A 31 0.35 0.84 4.78
N ALA A 32 1.43 0.05 4.64
CA ALA A 32 2.01 -0.28 3.33
C ALA A 32 1.00 -0.96 2.40
N VAL A 33 0.31 -2.02 2.88
CA VAL A 33 -0.71 -2.72 2.09
C VAL A 33 -1.92 -1.84 1.80
N GLY A 34 -2.35 -1.02 2.78
CA GLY A 34 -3.49 -0.13 2.61
C GLY A 34 -3.26 0.91 1.52
N LEU A 35 -2.11 1.60 1.55
CA LEU A 35 -1.76 2.62 0.56
C LEU A 35 -1.51 2.04 -0.83
N ALA A 36 -0.83 0.88 -0.90
CA ALA A 36 -0.63 0.18 -2.17
C ALA A 36 -1.96 -0.27 -2.80
N GLY A 37 -2.90 -0.74 -1.98
CA GLY A 37 -4.24 -1.12 -2.43
C GLY A 37 -5.04 0.05 -2.99
N VAL A 38 -5.00 1.21 -2.31
CA VAL A 38 -5.67 2.43 -2.79
C VAL A 38 -5.08 2.89 -4.14
N GLY A 39 -3.75 2.96 -4.25
CA GLY A 39 -3.10 3.38 -5.50
C GLY A 39 -3.36 2.41 -6.67
N THR A 40 -3.31 1.11 -6.39
CA THR A 40 -3.59 0.07 -7.40
C THR A 40 -5.05 0.11 -7.84
N GLY A 41 -6.01 0.18 -6.91
CA GLY A 41 -7.43 0.24 -7.23
C GLY A 41 -7.80 1.47 -8.07
N LEU A 42 -7.27 2.64 -7.73
CA LEU A 42 -7.54 3.89 -8.48
C LEU A 42 -7.03 3.84 -9.92
N SER A 43 -5.86 3.24 -10.15
CA SER A 43 -5.30 3.09 -11.50
C SER A 43 -5.99 1.99 -12.29
N GLN A 44 -6.26 0.85 -11.66
CA GLN A 44 -6.83 -0.33 -12.31
C GLN A 44 -8.28 -0.13 -12.75
N GLY A 45 -9.07 0.68 -12.03
CA GLY A 45 -10.44 1.02 -12.45
C GLY A 45 -10.49 1.69 -13.83
N ASN A 46 -9.62 2.68 -14.07
CA ASN A 46 -9.55 3.39 -15.35
C ASN A 46 -8.97 2.50 -16.47
N ILE A 47 -7.94 1.71 -16.15
CA ILE A 47 -7.34 0.80 -17.13
C ILE A 47 -8.33 -0.30 -17.54
N GLY A 48 -9.11 -0.84 -16.60
CA GLY A 48 -10.17 -1.81 -16.88
C GLY A 48 -11.25 -1.25 -17.80
N ALA A 49 -11.71 -0.02 -17.57
CA ALA A 49 -12.66 0.65 -18.45
C ALA A 49 -12.10 0.83 -19.88
N ALA A 50 -10.85 1.25 -20.01
CA ALA A 50 -10.17 1.36 -21.30
C ALA A 50 -9.97 0.00 -22.00
N ALA A 51 -9.68 -1.05 -21.24
CA ALA A 51 -9.52 -2.41 -21.73
C ALA A 51 -10.82 -2.98 -22.32
N VAL A 52 -11.97 -2.69 -21.68
CA VAL A 52 -13.29 -3.05 -22.22
C VAL A 52 -13.60 -2.28 -23.50
N GLY A 53 -13.26 -0.98 -23.56
CA GLY A 53 -13.37 -0.18 -24.79
C GLY A 53 -12.52 -0.74 -25.93
N MET A 54 -11.28 -1.12 -25.65
CA MET A 54 -10.39 -1.78 -26.62
C MET A 54 -11.00 -3.07 -27.17
N LEU A 55 -11.60 -3.88 -26.30
CA LEU A 55 -12.21 -5.16 -26.70
C LEU A 55 -13.49 -4.95 -27.52
N ALA A 56 -14.23 -3.86 -27.28
CA ALA A 56 -15.40 -3.49 -28.06
C ALA A 56 -15.04 -3.08 -29.50
N GLU A 57 -13.86 -2.48 -29.71
CA GLU A 57 -13.35 -2.18 -31.06
C GLU A 57 -12.76 -3.42 -31.76
N ASP A 58 -11.95 -4.21 -31.04
CA ASP A 58 -11.30 -5.40 -31.58
C ASP A 58 -11.11 -6.49 -30.52
N ALA A 59 -11.93 -7.54 -30.63
CA ALA A 59 -11.91 -8.69 -29.74
C ALA A 59 -10.59 -9.49 -29.78
N SER A 60 -9.84 -9.42 -30.87
CA SER A 60 -8.55 -10.12 -31.00
C SER A 60 -7.48 -9.56 -30.03
N ARG A 61 -7.70 -8.35 -29.50
CA ARG A 61 -6.80 -7.66 -28.56
C ARG A 61 -6.98 -8.08 -27.10
N PHE A 62 -7.77 -9.12 -26.82
CA PHE A 62 -8.00 -9.63 -25.47
C PHE A 62 -6.71 -9.84 -24.66
N GLY A 63 -5.67 -10.40 -25.26
CA GLY A 63 -4.38 -10.58 -24.58
C GLY A 63 -3.74 -9.27 -24.11
N HIS A 64 -3.80 -8.22 -24.93
CA HIS A 64 -3.29 -6.90 -24.57
C HIS A 64 -4.14 -6.26 -23.47
N ALA A 65 -5.46 -6.40 -23.55
CA ALA A 65 -6.39 -5.91 -22.53
C ALA A 65 -6.04 -6.48 -21.14
N ILE A 66 -5.81 -7.80 -21.05
CA ILE A 66 -5.42 -8.44 -19.79
C ILE A 66 -4.05 -7.97 -19.30
N ILE A 67 -3.05 -7.87 -20.18
CA ILE A 67 -1.71 -7.42 -19.79
C ILE A 67 -1.77 -6.00 -19.20
N PHE A 68 -2.43 -5.07 -19.88
CA PHE A 68 -2.52 -3.68 -19.40
C PHE A 68 -3.28 -3.58 -18.09
N THR A 69 -4.42 -4.29 -17.95
CA THR A 69 -5.18 -4.30 -16.70
C THR A 69 -4.39 -4.92 -15.53
N ALA A 70 -3.46 -5.85 -15.80
CA ALA A 70 -2.64 -6.48 -14.76
C ALA A 70 -1.36 -5.71 -14.39
N LEU A 71 -0.90 -4.73 -15.18
CA LEU A 71 0.32 -3.96 -14.86
C LEU A 71 0.29 -3.30 -13.46
N PRO A 72 -0.81 -2.64 -13.05
CA PRO A 72 -0.88 -2.00 -11.73
C PRO A 72 -0.74 -2.97 -10.56
N GLU A 73 -1.15 -4.24 -10.72
CA GLU A 73 -1.08 -5.26 -9.65
C GLU A 73 0.34 -5.46 -9.12
N SER A 74 1.38 -5.15 -9.91
CA SER A 74 2.77 -5.19 -9.44
C SER A 74 3.00 -4.28 -8.22
N ILE A 75 2.33 -3.12 -8.17
CA ILE A 75 2.41 -2.18 -7.04
C ILE A 75 1.76 -2.81 -5.81
N MET A 76 0.62 -3.48 -5.99
CA MET A 76 -0.08 -4.15 -4.89
C MET A 76 0.74 -5.33 -4.34
N ILE A 77 1.33 -6.15 -5.21
CA ILE A 77 2.19 -7.28 -4.79
C ILE A 77 3.37 -6.75 -3.96
N LEU A 78 4.03 -5.68 -4.39
CA LEU A 78 5.13 -5.07 -3.64
C LEU A 78 4.66 -4.48 -2.30
N GLY A 79 3.48 -3.86 -2.25
CA GLY A 79 2.89 -3.34 -1.01
C GLY A 79 2.34 -4.40 -0.06
N PHE A 80 2.05 -5.60 -0.57
CA PHE A 80 1.59 -6.75 0.21
C PHE A 80 2.76 -7.51 0.85
N LEU A 81 3.97 -7.42 0.28
CA LEU A 81 5.19 -8.07 0.76
C LEU A 81 5.50 -7.87 2.26
N PRO A 82 5.36 -6.67 2.86
CA PRO A 82 5.67 -6.44 4.28
C PRO A 82 4.81 -7.24 5.26
N LEU A 83 3.71 -7.85 4.83
CA LEU A 83 2.92 -8.75 5.70
C LEU A 83 3.60 -10.10 5.94
N PHE A 84 4.63 -10.42 5.16
CA PHE A 84 5.38 -11.69 5.25
C PHE A 84 6.79 -11.53 5.81
N LEU A 85 7.20 -10.30 6.12
CA LEU A 85 8.49 -9.97 6.73
C LEU A 85 8.32 -9.84 8.26
#